data_AF-A0A6N4WPY8-F1
#
_entry.id   AF-A0A6N4WPY8-F1
#
_cell.length_a   1.000
_cell.length_b   1.000
_cell.length_c   1.000
_cell.angle_alpha   90.00
_cell.angle_beta   90.00
_cell.angle_gamma   90.00
#
_symmetry.space_group_name_H-M   'P 1'
#
loop_
_entity.id
_entity.type
_entity.pdbx_description
1 polymer ?
#
loop_
_entity_poly.entity_id
_entity_poly.type
_entity_poly.pdbx_seq_one_letter_code
_entity_poly.pdbx_strand_id
1 'polypeptide(L)'
;MQINTSDDLVEQIDELGVAETVKLHRKPPLPTRILRDLYELYHDQDIYLEFLAHYPLIPSDLADQIATKLDPKKSGIAVGLASNPRCPQQALNRLVKHKDVTVRHTLSTNSNLTPKEFQILVEDENPYVRAAVAQNAALPVHLQFILADDESSAVRISLANRKTLDLDIAVHLAESDDTAVRAAVILHCKLDDELLQLWADGDDLSQQLLLLRRKDELPQSAQTAIHFSTHSFACRTALARRELNGPEMLFFAESDDTRDRIFLAEYPDLPASIQRILAQDISPKVRRRLAANTSLHESIALHIAASSDLGSCRALAKNPSISDEVIAHLCAHPEDEIALLVTYRDDLTDTHRDLLINQRDSLSAAEHFAYLEIEYSNTSEAVAEQLAQNDAPTLRAFSATSINLSSRVRARLAADMSDSVRLAIASNTTLDDTQLKRLCEDTNREVVFAAEETYTRRLRERSPEPTTPSAETQREAPRKRAKSKPALFKKIVKFFGE
;
A
#
# COMPACT_ATOMS: atom_id res chain seq x y z
N MET A 1 -21.96 -6.07 -49.60
CA MET A 1 -22.34 -6.61 -50.92
C MET A 1 -23.33 -7.73 -50.70
N GLN A 2 -24.40 -7.82 -51.50
CA GLN A 2 -25.36 -8.92 -51.40
C GLN A 2 -24.77 -10.11 -52.18
N ILE A 3 -24.40 -11.17 -51.47
CA ILE A 3 -23.86 -12.38 -52.10
C ILE A 3 -25.01 -13.13 -52.76
N ASN A 4 -24.97 -13.25 -54.09
CA ASN A 4 -26.00 -13.92 -54.87
C ASN A 4 -25.48 -15.21 -55.52
N THR A 5 -24.16 -15.33 -55.72
CA THR A 5 -23.50 -16.50 -56.31
C THR A 5 -22.37 -17.04 -55.43
N SER A 6 -21.88 -18.26 -55.71
CA SER A 6 -20.67 -18.81 -55.08
C SER A 6 -19.41 -18.04 -55.45
N ASP A 7 -19.36 -17.45 -56.65
CA ASP A 7 -18.20 -16.68 -57.12
C ASP A 7 -18.10 -15.34 -56.39
N ASP A 8 -19.24 -14.68 -56.11
CA ASP A 8 -19.28 -13.49 -55.24
C ASP A 8 -18.74 -13.80 -53.83
N LEU A 9 -18.98 -15.02 -53.34
CA LEU A 9 -18.49 -15.48 -52.05
C LEU A 9 -17.00 -15.79 -52.08
N VAL A 10 -16.50 -16.40 -53.15
CA VAL A 10 -15.07 -16.64 -53.36
C VAL A 10 -14.30 -15.33 -53.38
N GLU A 11 -14.72 -14.36 -54.20
CA GLU A 11 -14.07 -13.04 -54.30
C GLU A 11 -14.00 -12.37 -52.92
N GLN A 12 -15.08 -12.46 -52.15
CA GLN A 12 -15.09 -11.90 -50.80
C GLN A 12 -14.20 -12.66 -49.81
N ILE A 13 -14.13 -14.00 -49.88
CA ILE A 13 -13.22 -14.79 -49.03
C ILE A 13 -11.77 -14.45 -49.35
N ASP A 14 -11.43 -14.28 -50.61
CA ASP A 14 -10.06 -13.96 -51.04
C ASP A 14 -9.66 -12.52 -50.65
N GLU A 15 -10.60 -11.57 -50.71
CA GLU A 15 -10.37 -10.18 -50.30
C GLU A 15 -10.28 -9.99 -48.78
N LEU A 16 -11.22 -10.57 -48.02
CA LEU A 16 -11.38 -10.29 -46.58
C LEU A 16 -10.77 -11.37 -45.68
N GLY A 17 -10.53 -12.57 -46.23
CA GLY A 17 -10.15 -13.76 -45.47
C GLY A 17 -11.34 -14.46 -44.80
N VAL A 18 -11.12 -15.72 -44.44
CA VAL A 18 -12.15 -16.63 -43.88
C VAL A 18 -12.86 -16.04 -42.65
N ALA A 19 -12.09 -15.55 -41.67
CA ALA A 19 -12.64 -15.12 -40.39
C ALA A 19 -13.58 -13.91 -40.50
N GLU A 20 -13.23 -12.92 -41.32
CA GLU A 20 -14.05 -11.71 -41.51
C GLU A 20 -15.29 -12.01 -42.36
N THR A 21 -15.17 -12.85 -43.39
CA THR A 21 -16.32 -13.28 -44.20
C THR A 21 -17.32 -14.08 -43.37
N VAL A 22 -16.86 -14.98 -42.48
CA VAL A 22 -17.74 -15.70 -41.54
C VAL A 22 -18.47 -14.71 -40.62
N LYS A 23 -17.79 -13.69 -40.08
CA LYS A 23 -18.43 -12.68 -39.22
C LYS A 23 -19.49 -11.88 -39.97
N LEU A 24 -19.20 -11.45 -41.19
CA LEU A 24 -20.09 -10.63 -42.02
C LEU A 24 -21.41 -11.37 -42.32
N HIS A 25 -21.34 -12.68 -42.55
CA HIS A 25 -22.50 -13.51 -42.91
C HIS A 25 -23.08 -14.35 -41.77
N ARG A 26 -22.85 -13.93 -40.52
CA ARG A 26 -23.66 -14.43 -39.39
C ARG A 26 -25.08 -13.88 -39.43
N LYS A 27 -25.23 -12.62 -39.85
CA LYS A 27 -26.51 -11.90 -39.98
C LYS A 27 -26.40 -10.83 -41.09
N PRO A 28 -27.05 -11.00 -42.26
CA PRO A 28 -27.92 -12.12 -42.65
C PRO A 28 -27.14 -13.40 -42.99
N PRO A 29 -27.76 -14.60 -42.85
CA PRO A 29 -27.12 -15.86 -43.20
C PRO A 29 -27.06 -16.09 -44.71
N LEU A 30 -26.05 -16.87 -45.15
CA LEU A 30 -25.91 -17.29 -46.54
C LEU A 30 -26.97 -18.34 -46.91
N PRO A 31 -27.55 -18.27 -48.12
CA PRO A 31 -28.41 -19.33 -48.62
C PRO A 31 -27.66 -20.66 -48.70
N THR A 32 -28.31 -21.75 -48.25
CA THR A 32 -27.77 -23.12 -48.31
C THR A 32 -27.27 -23.51 -49.70
N ARG A 33 -27.92 -23.02 -50.76
CA ARG A 33 -27.51 -23.25 -52.14
C ARG A 33 -26.08 -22.77 -52.41
N ILE A 34 -25.74 -21.55 -51.98
CA ILE A 34 -24.41 -20.96 -52.22
C ILE A 34 -23.32 -21.77 -51.51
N LEU A 35 -23.59 -22.28 -50.31
CA LEU A 35 -22.65 -23.13 -49.57
C LEU A 35 -22.42 -24.48 -50.25
N ARG A 36 -23.45 -25.05 -50.88
CA ARG A 36 -23.34 -26.29 -51.66
C ARG A 36 -22.57 -26.05 -52.95
N ASP A 37 -22.93 -24.99 -53.67
CA ASP A 37 -22.25 -24.59 -54.91
C ASP A 37 -20.75 -24.34 -54.65
N LEU A 38 -20.41 -23.67 -53.53
CA LEU A 38 -19.02 -23.47 -53.10
C LEU A 38 -18.27 -24.79 -52.87
N TYR A 39 -18.90 -25.77 -52.21
CA TYR A 39 -18.28 -27.07 -52.00
C TYR A 39 -18.13 -27.85 -53.32
N GLU A 40 -19.18 -27.93 -54.14
CA GLU A 40 -19.15 -28.69 -55.38
C GLU A 40 -18.06 -28.18 -56.32
N LEU A 41 -17.94 -26.86 -56.47
CA LEU A 41 -17.02 -26.22 -57.39
C LEU A 41 -15.59 -26.10 -56.84
N TYR A 42 -15.40 -25.97 -55.52
CA TYR A 42 -14.12 -25.60 -54.93
C TYR A 42 -13.63 -26.48 -53.77
N HIS A 43 -14.14 -27.71 -53.60
CA HIS A 43 -13.71 -28.64 -52.53
C HIS A 43 -12.22 -29.01 -52.55
N ASP A 44 -11.50 -28.81 -53.65
CA ASP A 44 -10.05 -29.09 -53.72
C ASP A 44 -9.19 -27.99 -53.07
N GLN A 45 -9.77 -26.82 -52.79
CA GLN A 45 -9.04 -25.68 -52.22
C GLN A 45 -9.32 -25.54 -50.72
N ASP A 46 -8.25 -25.59 -49.92
CA ASP A 46 -8.32 -25.63 -48.46
C ASP A 46 -8.99 -24.41 -47.85
N ILE A 47 -8.80 -23.23 -48.44
CA ILE A 47 -9.34 -21.97 -47.93
C ILE A 47 -10.88 -21.95 -47.89
N TYR A 48 -11.54 -22.52 -48.90
CA TYR A 48 -13.01 -22.55 -48.95
C TYR A 48 -13.58 -23.68 -48.11
N LEU A 49 -12.89 -24.82 -48.01
CA LEU A 49 -13.24 -25.86 -47.04
C LEU A 49 -13.12 -25.34 -45.60
N GLU A 50 -12.08 -24.56 -45.32
CA GLU A 50 -11.88 -23.92 -44.02
C GLU A 50 -13.01 -22.92 -43.73
N PHE A 51 -13.41 -22.11 -44.72
CA PHE A 51 -14.58 -21.24 -44.61
C PHE A 51 -15.85 -22.03 -44.29
N LEU A 52 -16.15 -23.08 -45.05
CA LEU A 52 -17.33 -23.91 -44.84
C LEU A 52 -17.32 -24.52 -43.43
N ALA A 53 -16.19 -25.05 -42.99
CA ALA A 53 -16.03 -25.65 -41.67
C ALA A 53 -16.32 -24.66 -40.53
N HIS A 54 -15.82 -23.42 -40.65
CA HIS A 54 -16.04 -22.35 -39.66
C HIS A 54 -17.42 -21.70 -39.75
N TYR A 55 -18.19 -21.95 -40.82
CA TYR A 55 -19.49 -21.31 -41.02
C TYR A 55 -20.56 -21.87 -40.05
N PRO A 56 -21.13 -21.07 -39.12
CA PRO A 56 -21.99 -21.58 -38.04
C PRO A 56 -23.29 -22.26 -38.47
N LEU A 57 -23.72 -22.00 -39.71
CA LEU A 57 -24.97 -22.52 -40.29
C LEU A 57 -24.71 -23.48 -41.45
N ILE A 58 -23.53 -24.11 -41.48
CA ILE A 58 -23.22 -25.15 -42.46
C ILE A 58 -24.29 -26.27 -42.41
N PRO A 59 -24.79 -26.74 -43.57
CA PRO A 59 -25.66 -27.91 -43.64
C PRO A 59 -24.99 -29.14 -43.02
N SER A 60 -25.72 -29.89 -42.19
CA SER A 60 -25.15 -31.01 -41.45
C SER A 60 -24.60 -32.11 -42.35
N ASP A 61 -25.24 -32.39 -43.48
CA ASP A 61 -24.74 -33.34 -44.49
C ASP A 61 -23.42 -32.88 -45.11
N LEU A 62 -23.28 -31.58 -45.36
CA LEU A 62 -22.05 -30.99 -45.89
C LEU A 62 -20.90 -31.10 -44.89
N ALA A 63 -21.16 -30.78 -43.62
CA ALA A 63 -20.17 -30.91 -42.55
C ALA A 63 -19.68 -32.36 -42.39
N ASP A 64 -20.58 -33.36 -42.47
CA ASP A 64 -20.21 -34.78 -42.40
C ASP A 64 -19.42 -35.24 -43.65
N GLN A 65 -19.77 -34.73 -44.84
CA GLN A 65 -19.00 -34.98 -46.07
C GLN A 65 -17.57 -34.43 -45.97
N ILE A 66 -17.41 -33.17 -45.50
CA ILE A 66 -16.10 -32.57 -45.27
C ILE A 66 -15.33 -33.41 -44.24
N ALA A 67 -15.94 -33.75 -43.10
CA ALA A 67 -15.30 -34.54 -42.06
C ALA A 67 -14.87 -35.95 -42.52
N THR A 68 -15.65 -36.58 -43.40
CA THR A 68 -15.37 -37.94 -43.91
C THR A 68 -14.20 -37.96 -44.89
N LYS A 69 -14.06 -36.91 -45.72
CA LYS A 69 -13.00 -36.80 -46.72
C LYS A 69 -11.77 -36.03 -46.22
N LEU A 70 -11.77 -35.56 -44.97
CA LEU A 70 -10.74 -34.70 -44.42
C LEU A 70 -9.40 -35.45 -44.28
N ASP A 71 -8.34 -34.86 -44.84
CA ASP A 71 -6.96 -35.28 -44.55
C ASP A 71 -6.62 -34.88 -43.10
N PRO A 72 -6.21 -35.83 -42.22
CA PRO A 72 -5.81 -35.54 -40.85
C PRO A 72 -4.70 -34.49 -40.69
N LYS A 73 -3.94 -34.17 -41.75
CA LYS A 73 -2.93 -33.11 -41.72
C LYS A 73 -3.53 -31.69 -41.81
N LYS A 74 -4.75 -31.54 -42.33
CA LYS A 74 -5.41 -30.25 -42.55
C LYS A 74 -6.14 -29.81 -41.27
N SER A 75 -5.38 -29.47 -40.23
CA SER A 75 -5.94 -29.17 -38.91
C SER A 75 -6.81 -27.90 -38.87
N GLY A 76 -6.56 -26.90 -39.74
CA GLY A 76 -7.40 -25.70 -39.81
C GLY A 76 -8.88 -26.00 -40.12
N ILE A 77 -9.13 -26.90 -41.07
CA ILE A 77 -10.49 -27.35 -41.41
C ILE A 77 -11.11 -28.16 -40.26
N ALA A 78 -10.31 -29.03 -39.62
CA ALA A 78 -10.74 -29.81 -38.46
C ALA A 78 -11.12 -28.92 -37.26
N VAL A 79 -10.34 -27.85 -36.99
CA VAL A 79 -10.62 -26.84 -35.97
C VAL A 79 -11.94 -26.13 -36.27
N GLY A 80 -12.18 -25.75 -37.53
CA GLY A 80 -13.44 -25.15 -37.95
C GLY A 80 -14.64 -26.03 -37.62
N LEU A 81 -14.60 -27.30 -38.03
CA LEU A 81 -15.66 -28.27 -37.75
C LEU A 81 -15.84 -28.52 -36.24
N ALA A 82 -14.73 -28.59 -35.49
CA ALA A 82 -14.75 -28.80 -34.05
C ALA A 82 -15.35 -27.63 -33.28
N SER A 83 -15.13 -26.39 -33.74
CA SER A 83 -15.67 -25.16 -33.13
C SER A 83 -17.16 -24.94 -33.42
N ASN A 84 -17.70 -25.66 -34.40
CA ASN A 84 -19.02 -25.38 -34.93
C ASN A 84 -20.13 -26.00 -34.05
N PRO A 85 -21.02 -25.19 -33.44
CA PRO A 85 -22.04 -25.68 -32.51
C PRO A 85 -23.13 -26.52 -33.19
N ARG A 86 -23.20 -26.52 -34.53
CA ARG A 86 -24.15 -27.33 -35.32
C ARG A 86 -23.50 -28.48 -36.08
N CYS A 87 -22.22 -28.77 -35.78
CA CYS A 87 -21.52 -29.89 -36.37
C CYS A 87 -22.26 -31.21 -36.04
N PRO A 88 -22.48 -32.10 -37.03
CA PRO A 88 -23.19 -33.35 -36.80
C PRO A 88 -22.38 -34.29 -35.91
N GLN A 89 -23.09 -35.11 -35.14
CA GLN A 89 -22.49 -36.05 -34.19
C GLN A 89 -21.46 -37.01 -34.81
N GLN A 90 -21.68 -37.43 -36.05
CA GLN A 90 -20.76 -38.34 -36.75
C GLN A 90 -19.43 -37.65 -37.07
N ALA A 91 -19.45 -36.35 -37.40
CA ALA A 91 -18.24 -35.58 -37.63
C ALA A 91 -17.48 -35.36 -36.31
N LEU A 92 -18.18 -34.95 -35.24
CA LEU A 92 -17.58 -34.76 -33.92
C LEU A 92 -16.89 -36.04 -33.41
N ASN A 93 -17.55 -37.20 -33.52
CA ASN A 93 -16.96 -38.50 -33.13
C ASN A 93 -15.65 -38.82 -33.87
N ARG A 94 -15.49 -38.39 -35.12
CA ARG A 94 -14.24 -38.58 -35.89
C ARG A 94 -13.13 -37.65 -35.38
N LEU A 95 -13.49 -36.45 -34.93
CA LEU A 95 -12.55 -35.43 -34.46
C LEU A 95 -12.07 -35.66 -33.01
N VAL A 96 -12.82 -36.39 -32.19
CA VAL A 96 -12.45 -36.67 -30.79
C VAL A 96 -11.07 -37.30 -30.64
N LYS A 97 -10.69 -38.21 -31.55
CA LYS A 97 -9.38 -38.89 -31.55
C LYS A 97 -8.40 -38.29 -32.55
N HIS A 98 -8.61 -37.04 -32.96
CA HIS A 98 -7.73 -36.37 -33.92
C HIS A 98 -6.31 -36.23 -33.35
N LYS A 99 -5.27 -36.40 -34.19
CA LYS A 99 -3.87 -36.38 -33.72
C LYS A 99 -3.43 -35.01 -33.19
N ASP A 100 -3.94 -33.95 -33.80
CA ASP A 100 -3.66 -32.57 -33.38
C ASP A 100 -4.40 -32.20 -32.09
N VAL A 101 -3.65 -31.78 -31.08
CA VAL A 101 -4.15 -31.33 -29.78
C VAL A 101 -5.04 -30.10 -29.93
N THR A 102 -4.74 -29.20 -30.86
CA THR A 102 -5.52 -27.97 -31.06
C THR A 102 -6.96 -28.27 -31.49
N VAL A 103 -7.14 -29.30 -32.32
CA VAL A 103 -8.46 -29.79 -32.75
C VAL A 103 -9.22 -30.34 -31.55
N ARG A 104 -8.59 -31.22 -30.74
CA ARG A 104 -9.23 -31.82 -29.56
C ARG A 104 -9.56 -30.78 -28.48
N HIS A 105 -8.68 -29.80 -28.27
CA HIS A 105 -8.91 -28.67 -27.38
C HIS A 105 -10.11 -27.83 -27.87
N THR A 106 -10.16 -27.45 -29.14
CA THR A 106 -11.30 -26.70 -29.68
C THR A 106 -12.60 -27.51 -29.55
N LEU A 107 -12.54 -28.80 -29.86
CA LEU A 107 -13.67 -29.72 -29.75
C LEU A 107 -14.22 -29.79 -28.33
N SER A 108 -13.35 -29.82 -27.31
CA SER A 108 -13.74 -29.89 -25.89
C SER A 108 -14.61 -28.74 -25.42
N THR A 109 -14.58 -27.60 -26.11
CA THR A 109 -15.41 -26.42 -25.81
C THR A 109 -16.76 -26.43 -26.51
N ASN A 110 -17.02 -27.40 -27.39
CA ASN A 110 -18.25 -27.49 -28.16
C ASN A 110 -19.43 -27.91 -27.27
N SER A 111 -20.54 -27.20 -27.37
CA SER A 111 -21.76 -27.46 -26.59
C SER A 111 -22.55 -28.69 -27.06
N ASN A 112 -22.25 -29.22 -28.25
CA ASN A 112 -22.96 -30.35 -28.86
C ASN A 112 -22.30 -31.72 -28.59
N LEU A 113 -21.36 -31.79 -27.63
CA LEU A 113 -20.70 -33.04 -27.27
C LEU A 113 -21.66 -33.98 -26.52
N THR A 114 -21.54 -35.27 -26.81
CA THR A 114 -22.29 -36.33 -26.12
C THR A 114 -21.48 -36.92 -24.95
N PRO A 115 -22.15 -37.60 -23.99
CA PRO A 115 -21.44 -38.29 -22.91
C PRO A 115 -20.35 -39.25 -23.37
N LYS A 116 -20.52 -39.91 -24.53
CA LYS A 116 -19.51 -40.80 -25.12
C LYS A 116 -18.24 -40.05 -25.54
N GLU A 117 -18.39 -38.85 -26.09
CA GLU A 117 -17.26 -38.03 -26.51
C GLU A 117 -16.55 -37.41 -25.32
N PHE A 118 -17.31 -36.96 -24.32
CA PHE A 118 -16.73 -36.51 -23.05
C PHE A 118 -15.92 -37.62 -22.38
N GLN A 119 -16.40 -38.86 -22.36
CA GLN A 119 -15.67 -39.98 -21.77
C GLN A 119 -14.29 -40.19 -22.41
N ILE A 120 -14.17 -39.97 -23.72
CA ILE A 120 -12.87 -40.06 -24.40
C ILE A 120 -11.99 -38.84 -24.10
N LEU A 121 -12.56 -37.63 -24.09
CA LEU A 121 -11.79 -36.40 -23.88
C LEU A 121 -11.34 -36.20 -22.43
N VAL A 122 -12.04 -36.77 -21.46
CA VAL A 122 -11.65 -36.79 -20.03
C VAL A 122 -10.39 -37.63 -19.82
N GLU A 123 -10.17 -38.64 -20.66
CA GLU A 123 -8.97 -39.50 -20.63
C GLU A 123 -7.87 -39.00 -21.61
N ASP A 124 -8.00 -37.80 -22.19
CA ASP A 124 -7.02 -37.28 -23.15
C ASP A 124 -5.64 -37.15 -22.50
N GLU A 125 -4.59 -37.54 -23.21
CA GLU A 125 -3.21 -37.45 -22.71
C GLU A 125 -2.80 -36.00 -22.37
N ASN A 126 -3.39 -35.01 -23.05
CA ASN A 126 -3.03 -33.61 -22.86
C ASN A 126 -3.87 -32.92 -21.76
N PRO A 127 -3.24 -32.42 -20.68
CA PRO A 127 -3.97 -31.76 -19.58
C PRO A 127 -4.73 -30.49 -19.99
N TYR A 128 -4.29 -29.78 -21.04
CA TYR A 128 -5.01 -28.58 -21.51
C TYR A 128 -6.34 -28.95 -22.17
N VAL A 129 -6.42 -30.10 -22.84
CA VAL A 129 -7.68 -30.61 -23.40
C VAL A 129 -8.62 -30.98 -22.25
N ARG A 130 -8.13 -31.74 -21.26
CA ARG A 130 -8.92 -32.12 -20.06
C ARG A 130 -9.40 -30.90 -19.26
N ALA A 131 -8.57 -29.87 -19.13
CA ALA A 131 -8.93 -28.62 -18.47
C ALA A 131 -10.03 -27.85 -19.23
N ALA A 132 -9.97 -27.85 -20.56
CA ALA A 132 -11.02 -27.25 -21.39
C ALA A 132 -12.33 -28.06 -21.34
N VAL A 133 -12.27 -29.40 -21.28
CA VAL A 133 -13.43 -30.26 -20.99
C VAL A 133 -14.03 -29.90 -19.63
N ALA A 134 -13.19 -29.72 -18.60
CA ALA A 134 -13.63 -29.34 -17.26
C ALA A 134 -14.42 -28.03 -17.23
N GLN A 135 -14.22 -27.12 -18.19
CA GLN A 135 -14.99 -25.86 -18.29
C GLN A 135 -16.25 -25.97 -19.14
N ASN A 136 -16.48 -27.08 -19.84
CA ASN A 136 -17.65 -27.22 -20.70
C ASN A 136 -18.94 -27.36 -19.90
N ALA A 137 -19.91 -26.47 -20.12
CA ALA A 137 -21.18 -26.47 -19.40
C ALA A 137 -21.99 -27.77 -19.56
N ALA A 138 -21.79 -28.51 -20.65
CA ALA A 138 -22.50 -29.77 -20.93
C ALA A 138 -21.83 -31.02 -20.30
N LEU A 139 -20.70 -30.88 -19.61
CA LEU A 139 -19.99 -31.99 -18.98
C LEU A 139 -20.85 -32.69 -17.90
N PRO A 140 -21.17 -33.98 -18.04
CA PRO A 140 -21.94 -34.74 -17.04
C PRO A 140 -21.25 -34.84 -15.67
N VAL A 141 -22.04 -34.79 -14.59
CA VAL A 141 -21.54 -34.79 -13.19
C VAL A 141 -20.64 -36.00 -12.87
N HIS A 142 -21.00 -37.20 -13.29
CA HIS A 142 -20.17 -38.40 -13.03
C HIS A 142 -18.77 -38.32 -13.67
N LEU A 143 -18.60 -37.57 -14.76
CA LEU A 143 -17.28 -37.33 -15.37
C LEU A 143 -16.54 -36.16 -14.71
N GLN A 144 -17.26 -35.23 -14.08
CA GLN A 144 -16.65 -34.20 -13.25
C GLN A 144 -15.93 -34.82 -12.04
N PHE A 145 -16.48 -35.88 -11.42
CA PHE A 145 -15.78 -36.63 -10.37
C PHE A 145 -14.44 -37.21 -10.84
N ILE A 146 -14.38 -37.76 -12.06
CA ILE A 146 -13.13 -38.26 -12.62
C ILE A 146 -12.09 -37.14 -12.76
N LEU A 147 -12.51 -35.96 -13.23
CA LEU A 147 -11.62 -34.79 -13.36
C LEU A 147 -11.26 -34.17 -12.01
N ALA A 148 -12.02 -34.44 -10.94
CA ALA A 148 -11.70 -33.97 -9.60
C ALA A 148 -10.47 -34.69 -9.03
N ASP A 149 -10.25 -35.94 -9.45
CA ASP A 149 -9.07 -36.76 -9.14
C ASP A 149 -7.96 -36.68 -10.20
N ASP A 150 -8.08 -35.76 -11.18
CA ASP A 150 -7.09 -35.62 -12.25
C ASP A 150 -5.70 -35.32 -11.67
N GLU A 151 -4.65 -35.93 -12.22
CA GLU A 151 -3.26 -35.71 -11.77
C GLU A 151 -2.84 -34.23 -11.91
N SER A 152 -3.37 -33.52 -12.92
CA SER A 152 -3.03 -32.13 -13.20
C SER A 152 -3.90 -31.17 -12.39
N SER A 153 -3.24 -30.37 -11.55
CA SER A 153 -3.88 -29.30 -10.79
C SER A 153 -4.59 -28.27 -11.67
N ALA A 154 -4.09 -28.03 -12.89
CA ALA A 154 -4.72 -27.10 -13.82
C ALA A 154 -6.14 -27.58 -14.22
N VAL A 155 -6.34 -28.89 -14.32
CA VAL A 155 -7.64 -29.50 -14.62
C VAL A 155 -8.57 -29.34 -13.42
N ARG A 156 -8.10 -29.68 -12.22
CA ARG A 156 -8.85 -29.52 -10.95
C ARG A 156 -9.26 -28.07 -10.69
N ILE A 157 -8.35 -27.10 -10.92
CA ILE A 157 -8.64 -25.66 -10.82
C ILE A 157 -9.68 -25.24 -11.87
N SER A 158 -9.60 -25.77 -13.09
CA SER A 158 -10.56 -25.48 -14.15
C SER A 158 -11.95 -26.00 -13.77
N LEU A 159 -12.03 -27.19 -13.16
CA LEU A 159 -13.26 -27.73 -12.61
C LEU A 159 -13.81 -26.87 -11.47
N ALA A 160 -12.97 -26.44 -10.52
CA ALA A 160 -13.35 -25.57 -9.40
C ALA A 160 -13.95 -24.22 -9.86
N ASN A 161 -13.47 -23.67 -10.97
CA ASN A 161 -13.92 -22.38 -11.51
C ASN A 161 -15.28 -22.43 -12.23
N ARG A 162 -15.94 -23.60 -12.28
CA ARG A 162 -17.27 -23.74 -12.87
C ARG A 162 -18.31 -23.04 -12.01
N LYS A 163 -19.19 -22.27 -12.66
CA LYS A 163 -20.32 -21.60 -11.98
C LYS A 163 -21.36 -22.56 -11.41
N THR A 164 -21.46 -23.76 -11.97
CA THR A 164 -22.46 -24.79 -11.64
C THR A 164 -21.75 -26.08 -11.21
N LEU A 165 -20.69 -25.95 -10.40
CA LEU A 165 -20.03 -27.10 -9.81
C LEU A 165 -20.95 -27.76 -8.79
N ASP A 166 -20.96 -29.09 -8.79
CA ASP A 166 -21.69 -29.87 -7.80
C ASP A 166 -21.03 -29.75 -6.40
N LEU A 167 -21.84 -29.74 -5.34
CA LEU A 167 -21.35 -29.51 -3.98
C LEU A 167 -20.42 -30.64 -3.52
N ASP A 168 -20.76 -31.90 -3.83
CA ASP A 168 -19.95 -33.06 -3.43
C ASP A 168 -18.56 -33.01 -4.09
N ILE A 169 -18.50 -32.51 -5.32
CA ILE A 169 -17.23 -32.31 -6.05
C ILE A 169 -16.45 -31.13 -5.46
N ALA A 170 -17.12 -30.05 -5.08
CA ALA A 170 -16.47 -28.92 -4.41
C ALA A 170 -15.85 -29.35 -3.07
N VAL A 171 -16.55 -30.15 -2.28
CA VAL A 171 -16.05 -30.75 -1.03
C VAL A 171 -14.82 -31.60 -1.31
N HIS A 172 -14.88 -32.50 -2.28
CA HIS A 172 -13.75 -33.34 -2.67
C HIS A 172 -12.51 -32.53 -3.11
N LEU A 173 -12.72 -31.50 -3.94
CA LEU A 173 -11.63 -30.61 -4.39
C LEU A 173 -11.04 -29.77 -3.24
N ALA A 174 -11.81 -29.46 -2.21
CA ALA A 174 -11.33 -28.71 -1.05
C ALA A 174 -10.37 -29.52 -0.17
N GLU A 175 -10.45 -30.85 -0.22
CA GLU A 175 -9.51 -31.77 0.43
C GLU A 175 -8.24 -32.00 -0.40
N SER A 176 -8.10 -31.36 -1.56
CA SER A 176 -6.93 -31.51 -2.42
C SER A 176 -5.63 -31.09 -1.70
N ASP A 177 -4.58 -31.88 -1.92
CA ASP A 177 -3.22 -31.56 -1.46
C ASP A 177 -2.68 -30.26 -2.08
N ASP A 178 -3.21 -29.86 -3.23
CA ASP A 178 -2.79 -28.62 -3.89
C ASP A 178 -3.52 -27.40 -3.35
N THR A 179 -2.76 -26.54 -2.67
CA THR A 179 -3.21 -25.25 -2.14
C THR A 179 -3.91 -24.35 -3.15
N ALA A 180 -3.53 -24.38 -4.44
CA ALA A 180 -4.16 -23.58 -5.48
C ALA A 180 -5.56 -24.10 -5.85
N VAL A 181 -5.76 -25.42 -5.79
CA VAL A 181 -7.08 -26.05 -5.98
C VAL A 181 -7.99 -25.66 -4.81
N ARG A 182 -7.51 -25.81 -3.56
CA ARG A 182 -8.27 -25.40 -2.37
C ARG A 182 -8.65 -23.91 -2.43
N ALA A 183 -7.72 -23.06 -2.83
CA ALA A 183 -7.98 -21.63 -3.00
C ALA A 183 -9.04 -21.35 -4.07
N ALA A 184 -9.02 -22.05 -5.20
CA ALA A 184 -10.04 -21.87 -6.24
C ALA A 184 -11.43 -22.24 -5.72
N VAL A 185 -11.56 -23.36 -4.98
CA VAL A 185 -12.84 -23.77 -4.38
C VAL A 185 -13.33 -22.73 -3.38
N ILE A 186 -12.48 -22.38 -2.39
CA ILE A 186 -12.86 -21.45 -1.32
C ILE A 186 -13.16 -20.05 -1.86
N LEU A 187 -12.53 -19.59 -2.94
CA LEU A 187 -12.72 -18.22 -3.42
C LEU A 187 -13.81 -18.06 -4.49
N HIS A 188 -14.16 -19.12 -5.22
CA HIS A 188 -14.98 -19.02 -6.42
C HIS A 188 -16.23 -19.90 -6.42
N CYS A 189 -16.26 -20.96 -5.62
CA CYS A 189 -17.44 -21.81 -5.54
C CYS A 189 -18.52 -21.19 -4.63
N LYS A 190 -19.77 -21.42 -5.02
CA LYS A 190 -20.92 -21.25 -4.13
C LYS A 190 -20.96 -22.44 -3.19
N LEU A 191 -20.70 -22.18 -1.93
CA LEU A 191 -20.67 -23.18 -0.86
C LEU A 191 -21.79 -22.85 0.11
N ASP A 192 -22.30 -23.86 0.79
CA ASP A 192 -23.28 -23.66 1.86
C ASP A 192 -22.59 -23.22 3.16
N ASP A 193 -23.41 -22.70 4.08
CA ASP A 193 -22.91 -22.16 5.33
C ASP A 193 -22.30 -23.25 6.23
N GLU A 194 -22.78 -24.51 6.12
CA GLU A 194 -22.28 -25.65 6.88
C GLU A 194 -20.83 -26.00 6.51
N LEU A 195 -20.49 -25.99 5.21
CA LEU A 195 -19.12 -26.26 4.77
C LEU A 195 -18.17 -25.09 5.10
N LEU A 196 -18.65 -23.85 4.96
CA LEU A 196 -17.87 -22.67 5.40
C LEU A 196 -17.59 -22.71 6.91
N GLN A 197 -18.58 -23.16 7.71
CA GLN A 197 -18.41 -23.36 9.14
C GLN A 197 -17.39 -24.46 9.43
N LEU A 198 -17.49 -25.61 8.77
CA LEU A 198 -16.57 -26.73 8.95
C LEU A 198 -15.10 -26.31 8.74
N TRP A 199 -14.82 -25.54 7.69
CA TRP A 199 -13.46 -25.06 7.41
C TRP A 199 -13.01 -23.92 8.31
N ALA A 200 -13.95 -23.14 8.85
CA ALA A 200 -13.65 -22.13 9.85
C ALA A 200 -13.26 -22.77 11.20
N ASP A 201 -13.95 -23.85 11.58
CA ASP A 201 -13.69 -24.63 12.80
C ASP A 201 -12.43 -25.52 12.68
N GLY A 202 -11.98 -25.81 11.45
CA GLY A 202 -10.80 -26.61 11.17
C GLY A 202 -9.48 -25.92 11.56
N ASP A 203 -8.47 -26.71 11.93
CA ASP A 203 -7.11 -26.27 12.27
C ASP A 203 -6.23 -26.14 11.00
N ASP A 204 -6.71 -25.43 9.97
CA ASP A 204 -5.94 -25.09 8.77
C ASP A 204 -5.92 -23.56 8.56
N LEU A 205 -4.80 -22.95 8.94
CA LEU A 205 -4.52 -21.51 8.74
C LEU A 205 -4.77 -21.05 7.29
N SER A 206 -4.38 -21.84 6.30
CA SER A 206 -4.51 -21.45 4.89
C SER A 206 -5.98 -21.37 4.49
N GLN A 207 -6.79 -22.35 4.90
CA GLN A 207 -8.23 -22.34 4.66
C GLN A 207 -8.91 -21.15 5.37
N GLN A 208 -8.62 -20.93 6.64
CA GLN A 208 -9.17 -19.80 7.40
C GLN A 208 -8.81 -18.44 6.76
N LEU A 209 -7.57 -18.26 6.30
CA LEU A 209 -7.17 -17.04 5.60
C LEU A 209 -7.84 -16.89 4.23
N LEU A 210 -8.09 -17.99 3.52
CA LEU A 210 -8.81 -17.97 2.24
C LEU A 210 -10.29 -17.63 2.45
N LEU A 211 -10.93 -18.14 3.51
CA LEU A 211 -12.29 -17.77 3.91
C LEU A 211 -12.39 -16.25 4.11
N LEU A 212 -11.45 -15.64 4.85
CA LEU A 212 -11.41 -14.19 5.05
C LEU A 212 -11.15 -13.38 3.76
N ARG A 213 -10.66 -14.01 2.69
CA ARG A 213 -10.43 -13.38 1.38
C ARG A 213 -11.61 -13.55 0.42
N ARG A 214 -12.65 -14.30 0.80
CA ARG A 214 -13.88 -14.42 0.01
C ARG A 214 -14.50 -13.04 -0.23
N LYS A 215 -15.13 -12.90 -1.39
CA LYS A 215 -15.89 -11.69 -1.75
C LYS A 215 -17.28 -11.68 -1.13
N ASP A 216 -17.88 -12.87 -1.01
CA ASP A 216 -19.17 -13.05 -0.36
C ASP A 216 -19.00 -13.02 1.15
N GLU A 217 -20.01 -12.52 1.86
CA GLU A 217 -19.99 -12.46 3.32
C GLU A 217 -19.96 -13.87 3.93
N LEU A 218 -19.11 -14.06 4.94
CA LEU A 218 -19.06 -15.30 5.71
C LEU A 218 -20.22 -15.35 6.71
N PRO A 219 -20.79 -16.53 6.99
CA PRO A 219 -21.75 -16.70 8.08
C PRO A 219 -21.18 -16.22 9.42
N GLN A 220 -22.03 -15.66 10.29
CA GLN A 220 -21.62 -15.12 11.58
C GLN A 220 -20.91 -16.17 12.46
N SER A 221 -21.35 -17.43 12.39
CA SER A 221 -20.74 -18.55 13.08
C SER A 221 -19.31 -18.81 12.59
N ALA A 222 -19.07 -18.74 11.28
CA ALA A 222 -17.76 -18.99 10.68
C ALA A 222 -16.80 -17.85 11.00
N GLN A 223 -17.28 -16.60 11.00
CA GLN A 223 -16.50 -15.46 11.47
C GLN A 223 -16.10 -15.61 12.94
N THR A 224 -17.02 -16.10 13.78
CA THR A 224 -16.78 -16.32 15.22
C THR A 224 -15.78 -17.46 15.44
N ALA A 225 -15.85 -18.54 14.65
CA ALA A 225 -14.87 -19.62 14.70
C ALA A 225 -13.45 -19.12 14.37
N ILE A 226 -13.28 -18.37 13.28
CA ILE A 226 -11.96 -17.80 12.91
C ILE A 226 -11.47 -16.80 13.96
N HIS A 227 -12.39 -16.06 14.60
CA HIS A 227 -12.05 -15.14 15.68
C HIS A 227 -11.39 -15.84 16.87
N PHE A 228 -11.86 -17.04 17.23
CA PHE A 228 -11.32 -17.87 18.32
C PHE A 228 -10.41 -19.01 17.84
N SER A 229 -9.86 -18.88 16.62
CA SER A 229 -8.91 -19.84 16.08
C SER A 229 -7.66 -19.97 16.96
N THR A 230 -7.06 -21.15 16.96
CA THR A 230 -5.72 -21.42 17.52
C THR A 230 -4.63 -20.62 16.81
N HIS A 231 -4.89 -20.17 15.58
CA HIS A 231 -3.95 -19.43 14.77
C HIS A 231 -4.10 -17.91 14.94
N SER A 232 -3.24 -17.30 15.77
CA SER A 232 -3.26 -15.85 16.04
C SER A 232 -3.26 -14.97 14.79
N PHE A 233 -2.61 -15.41 13.70
CA PHE A 233 -2.61 -14.66 12.45
C PHE A 233 -3.98 -14.64 11.74
N ALA A 234 -4.75 -15.72 11.81
CA ALA A 234 -6.12 -15.75 11.30
C ALA A 234 -7.03 -14.85 12.15
N CYS A 235 -6.93 -14.93 13.48
CA CYS A 235 -7.67 -14.07 14.42
C CYS A 235 -7.43 -12.58 14.13
N ARG A 236 -6.15 -12.15 14.06
CA ARG A 236 -5.80 -10.77 13.71
C ARG A 236 -6.36 -10.35 12.36
N THR A 237 -6.28 -11.21 11.35
CA THR A 237 -6.76 -10.89 10.00
C THR A 237 -8.28 -10.73 9.98
N ALA A 238 -9.01 -11.57 10.72
CA ALA A 238 -10.46 -11.46 10.85
C ALA A 238 -10.87 -10.15 11.53
N LEU A 239 -10.12 -9.76 12.56
CA LEU A 239 -10.41 -8.59 13.38
C LEU A 239 -9.96 -7.28 12.76
N ALA A 240 -8.91 -7.27 11.94
CA ALA A 240 -8.39 -6.06 11.31
C ALA A 240 -9.38 -5.36 10.36
N ARG A 241 -10.47 -6.03 9.97
CA ARG A 241 -11.54 -5.46 9.13
C ARG A 241 -12.71 -4.89 9.92
N ARG A 242 -12.69 -4.97 11.25
CA ARG A 242 -13.76 -4.48 12.13
C ARG A 242 -13.22 -3.61 13.25
N GLU A 243 -14.11 -2.87 13.89
CA GLU A 243 -13.79 -2.20 15.14
C GLU A 243 -13.73 -3.23 16.27
N LEU A 244 -12.64 -3.20 17.05
CA LEU A 244 -12.47 -4.06 18.22
C LEU A 244 -13.38 -3.58 19.37
N ASN A 245 -14.00 -4.52 20.07
CA ASN A 245 -14.66 -4.23 21.35
C ASN A 245 -13.70 -4.41 22.54
N GLY A 246 -14.11 -3.96 23.73
CA GLY A 246 -13.28 -4.04 24.94
C GLY A 246 -12.76 -5.45 25.27
N PRO A 247 -13.61 -6.49 25.29
CA PRO A 247 -13.16 -7.88 25.50
C PRO A 247 -12.12 -8.36 24.48
N GLU A 248 -12.28 -8.03 23.19
CA GLU A 248 -11.33 -8.38 22.13
C GLU A 248 -9.99 -7.67 22.29
N MET A 249 -10.01 -6.39 22.67
CA MET A 249 -8.80 -5.65 23.01
C MET A 249 -8.08 -6.29 24.19
N LEU A 250 -8.81 -6.71 25.23
CA LEU A 250 -8.21 -7.38 26.38
C LEU A 250 -7.61 -8.74 25.99
N PHE A 251 -8.32 -9.53 25.19
CA PHE A 251 -7.84 -10.80 24.67
C PHE A 251 -6.49 -10.64 23.93
N PHE A 252 -6.38 -9.63 23.06
CA PHE A 252 -5.10 -9.36 22.39
C PHE A 252 -4.02 -8.84 23.32
N ALA A 253 -4.37 -8.01 24.31
CA ALA A 253 -3.42 -7.48 25.29
C ALA A 253 -2.81 -8.59 26.16
N GLU A 254 -3.57 -9.64 26.44
CA GLU A 254 -3.16 -10.81 27.23
C GLU A 254 -2.59 -11.96 26.39
N SER A 255 -2.59 -11.85 25.05
CA SER A 255 -2.06 -12.88 24.15
C SER A 255 -0.57 -13.12 24.38
N ASP A 256 -0.14 -14.38 24.36
CA ASP A 256 1.27 -14.76 24.42
C ASP A 256 2.04 -14.34 23.14
N ASP A 257 1.36 -14.25 21.99
CA ASP A 257 1.97 -13.80 20.73
C ASP A 257 2.23 -12.29 20.78
N THR A 258 3.51 -11.91 20.77
CA THR A 258 3.93 -10.51 20.76
C THR A 258 3.37 -9.73 19.55
N ARG A 259 3.06 -10.40 18.44
CA ARG A 259 2.47 -9.76 17.25
C ARG A 259 1.04 -9.30 17.48
N ASP A 260 0.27 -9.98 18.32
CA ASP A 260 -1.08 -9.56 18.74
C ASP A 260 -1.01 -8.25 19.53
N ARG A 261 -0.12 -8.20 20.51
CA ARG A 261 0.09 -7.02 21.35
C ARG A 261 0.65 -5.84 20.56
N ILE A 262 1.50 -6.10 19.55
CA ILE A 262 1.96 -5.07 18.59
C ILE A 262 0.80 -4.55 17.75
N PHE A 263 -0.02 -5.44 17.18
CA PHE A 263 -1.20 -5.06 16.41
C PHE A 263 -2.14 -4.18 17.25
N LEU A 264 -2.38 -4.59 18.49
CA LEU A 264 -3.20 -3.82 19.41
C LEU A 264 -2.56 -2.47 19.77
N ALA A 265 -1.25 -2.40 20.00
CA ALA A 265 -0.57 -1.14 20.35
C ALA A 265 -0.63 -0.07 19.24
N GLU A 266 -0.80 -0.48 17.98
CA GLU A 266 -0.98 0.41 16.83
C GLU A 266 -2.45 0.78 16.57
N TYR A 267 -3.38 0.12 17.26
CA TYR A 267 -4.81 0.30 17.05
C TYR A 267 -5.25 1.72 17.46
N PRO A 268 -6.08 2.42 16.66
CA PRO A 268 -6.59 3.74 17.02
C PRO A 268 -7.60 3.65 18.17
N ASP A 269 -7.76 4.73 18.94
CA ASP A 269 -8.80 4.87 19.97
C ASP A 269 -8.77 3.79 21.08
N LEU A 270 -7.56 3.32 21.43
CA LEU A 270 -7.38 2.39 22.54
C LEU A 270 -7.80 3.01 23.88
N PRO A 271 -8.63 2.34 24.70
CA PRO A 271 -8.94 2.80 26.05
C PRO A 271 -7.69 2.90 26.92
N ALA A 272 -7.61 3.93 27.78
CA ALA A 272 -6.47 4.16 28.66
C ALA A 272 -6.13 2.96 29.58
N SER A 273 -7.13 2.13 29.92
CA SER A 273 -6.91 0.88 30.67
C SER A 273 -6.06 -0.13 29.88
N ILE A 274 -6.34 -0.32 28.59
CA ILE A 274 -5.60 -1.21 27.71
C ILE A 274 -4.22 -0.63 27.41
N GLN A 275 -4.13 0.69 27.15
CA GLN A 275 -2.85 1.36 26.97
C GLN A 275 -1.93 1.17 28.20
N ARG A 276 -2.48 1.18 29.41
CA ARG A 276 -1.70 0.92 30.64
C ARG A 276 -1.12 -0.49 30.70
N ILE A 277 -1.86 -1.50 30.25
CA ILE A 277 -1.37 -2.88 30.16
C ILE A 277 -0.20 -2.94 29.17
N LEU A 278 -0.39 -2.39 27.97
CA LEU A 278 0.62 -2.39 26.91
C LEU A 278 1.86 -1.52 27.25
N ALA A 279 1.71 -0.48 28.05
CA ALA A 279 2.84 0.33 28.54
C ALA A 279 3.75 -0.45 29.50
N GLN A 280 3.22 -1.49 30.14
CA GLN A 280 3.95 -2.39 31.06
C GLN A 280 4.35 -3.71 30.39
N ASP A 281 4.17 -3.82 29.06
CA ASP A 281 4.46 -5.04 28.31
C ASP A 281 5.92 -5.46 28.46
N ILE A 282 6.18 -6.76 28.53
CA ILE A 282 7.52 -7.34 28.60
C ILE A 282 8.32 -6.98 27.33
N SER A 283 7.67 -6.90 26.18
CA SER A 283 8.29 -6.61 24.89
C SER A 283 8.55 -5.10 24.70
N PRO A 284 9.82 -4.67 24.54
CA PRO A 284 10.13 -3.29 24.21
C PRO A 284 9.62 -2.87 22.82
N LYS A 285 9.25 -3.82 21.96
CA LYS A 285 8.64 -3.49 20.67
C LYS A 285 7.19 -3.03 20.85
N VAL A 286 6.43 -3.67 21.74
CA VAL A 286 5.03 -3.29 22.03
C VAL A 286 4.98 -1.88 22.62
N ARG A 287 5.78 -1.62 23.68
CA ARG A 287 5.85 -0.31 24.33
C ARG A 287 6.22 0.82 23.36
N ARG A 288 7.18 0.57 22.47
CA ARG A 288 7.56 1.51 21.40
C ARG A 288 6.43 1.81 20.42
N ARG A 289 5.67 0.79 20.01
CA ARG A 289 4.53 0.97 19.11
C ARG A 289 3.41 1.77 19.78
N LEU A 290 3.14 1.49 21.06
CA LEU A 290 2.20 2.28 21.85
C LEU A 290 2.66 3.74 21.98
N ALA A 291 3.94 3.99 22.28
CA ALA A 291 4.50 5.34 22.39
C ALA A 291 4.37 6.15 21.09
N ALA A 292 4.37 5.49 19.94
CA ALA A 292 4.17 6.11 18.62
C ALA A 292 2.68 6.27 18.23
N ASN A 293 1.75 5.74 19.02
CA ASN A 293 0.32 5.80 18.73
C ASN A 293 -0.21 7.24 18.91
N THR A 294 -0.94 7.75 17.92
CA THR A 294 -1.48 9.12 17.93
C THR A 294 -2.66 9.32 18.89
N SER A 295 -3.24 8.24 19.39
CA SER A 295 -4.33 8.24 20.38
C SER A 295 -3.84 7.96 21.82
N LEU A 296 -2.55 8.15 22.08
CA LEU A 296 -1.94 7.89 23.38
C LEU A 296 -2.50 8.83 24.45
N HIS A 297 -2.99 8.26 25.55
CA HIS A 297 -3.53 9.00 26.67
C HIS A 297 -2.40 9.71 27.43
N GLU A 298 -2.61 10.97 27.80
CA GLU A 298 -1.59 11.84 28.41
C GLU A 298 -0.90 11.22 29.63
N SER A 299 -1.65 10.63 30.56
CA SER A 299 -1.06 9.98 31.74
C SER A 299 -0.16 8.78 31.40
N ILE A 300 -0.41 8.10 30.28
CA ILE A 300 0.44 7.00 29.80
C ILE A 300 1.67 7.58 29.10
N ALA A 301 1.50 8.65 28.33
CA ALA A 301 2.62 9.38 27.72
C ALA A 301 3.59 9.91 28.79
N LEU A 302 3.09 10.52 29.87
CA LEU A 302 3.90 10.98 31.01
C LEU A 302 4.63 9.81 31.70
N HIS A 303 3.95 8.68 31.90
CA HIS A 303 4.58 7.48 32.45
C HIS A 303 5.73 6.96 31.56
N ILE A 304 5.54 6.95 30.23
CA ILE A 304 6.58 6.56 29.28
C ILE A 304 7.74 7.56 29.30
N ALA A 305 7.46 8.87 29.31
CA ALA A 305 8.48 9.92 29.36
C ALA A 305 9.34 9.85 30.62
N ALA A 306 8.79 9.41 31.75
CA ALA A 306 9.50 9.20 33.01
C ALA A 306 10.18 7.83 33.13
N SER A 307 10.03 6.96 32.13
CA SER A 307 10.57 5.59 32.18
C SER A 307 12.04 5.54 31.76
N SER A 308 12.73 4.47 32.15
CA SER A 308 14.09 4.19 31.67
C SER A 308 14.14 3.54 30.27
N ASP A 309 12.98 3.36 29.61
CA ASP A 309 12.91 2.75 28.28
C ASP A 309 13.17 3.78 27.19
N LEU A 310 14.45 3.98 26.89
CA LEU A 310 14.90 4.93 25.87
C LEU A 310 14.26 4.67 24.50
N GLY A 311 13.98 3.41 24.16
CA GLY A 311 13.31 3.08 22.91
C GLY A 311 11.93 3.72 22.82
N SER A 312 11.16 3.64 23.91
CA SER A 312 9.81 4.20 24.01
C SER A 312 9.85 5.72 24.13
N CYS A 313 10.80 6.29 24.87
CA CYS A 313 11.01 7.75 24.93
C CYS A 313 11.36 8.34 23.55
N ARG A 314 12.22 7.67 22.76
CA ARG A 314 12.54 8.10 21.38
C ARG A 314 11.31 8.07 20.47
N ALA A 315 10.47 7.05 20.60
CA ALA A 315 9.23 6.95 19.84
C ALA A 315 8.24 8.06 20.24
N LEU A 316 8.11 8.32 21.55
CA LEU A 316 7.27 9.37 22.10
C LEU A 316 7.74 10.78 21.65
N ALA A 317 9.04 11.03 21.67
CA ALA A 317 9.61 12.30 21.20
C ALA A 317 9.30 12.60 19.72
N LYS A 318 9.11 11.55 18.91
CA LYS A 318 8.71 11.64 17.49
C LYS A 318 7.18 11.67 17.28
N ASN A 319 6.38 11.46 18.33
CA ASN A 319 4.93 11.41 18.24
C ASN A 319 4.35 12.84 18.12
N PRO A 320 3.62 13.17 17.04
CA PRO A 320 3.08 14.52 16.83
C PRO A 320 1.88 14.86 17.71
N SER A 321 1.30 13.88 18.41
CA SER A 321 0.03 14.02 19.12
C SER A 321 0.19 14.16 20.65
N ILE A 322 1.41 14.27 21.16
CA ILE A 322 1.68 14.45 22.60
C ILE A 322 1.43 15.90 23.04
N SER A 323 1.02 16.09 24.30
CA SER A 323 0.76 17.41 24.87
C SER A 323 2.03 18.19 25.24
N ASP A 324 1.89 19.50 25.44
CA ASP A 324 2.99 20.37 25.89
C ASP A 324 3.61 19.89 27.22
N GLU A 325 2.79 19.36 28.14
CA GLU A 325 3.30 18.82 29.41
C GLU A 325 4.22 17.61 29.20
N VAL A 326 3.87 16.73 28.26
CA VAL A 326 4.72 15.57 27.90
C VAL A 326 6.00 16.03 27.21
N ILE A 327 5.91 17.03 26.31
CA ILE A 327 7.09 17.62 25.66
C ILE A 327 8.04 18.21 26.72
N ALA A 328 7.51 18.95 27.70
CA ALA A 328 8.31 19.50 28.79
C ALA A 328 9.05 18.42 29.60
N HIS A 329 8.40 17.29 29.89
CA HIS A 329 9.06 16.14 30.54
C HIS A 329 10.19 15.56 29.68
N LEU A 330 9.98 15.44 28.36
CA LEU A 330 11.03 14.97 27.45
C LEU A 330 12.19 15.97 27.30
N CYS A 331 11.92 17.28 27.35
CA CYS A 331 12.97 18.31 27.39
C CYS A 331 13.86 18.18 28.62
N ALA A 332 13.31 17.78 29.76
CA ALA A 332 14.01 17.58 31.02
C ALA A 332 14.59 16.16 31.19
N HIS A 333 14.46 15.29 30.18
CA HIS A 333 14.90 13.89 30.27
C HIS A 333 16.43 13.80 30.48
N PRO A 334 16.94 12.94 31.38
CA PRO A 334 18.37 12.89 31.71
C PRO A 334 19.26 12.59 30.49
N GLU A 335 18.82 11.72 29.58
CA GLU A 335 19.55 11.42 28.35
C GLU A 335 19.44 12.54 27.32
N ASP A 336 20.58 13.11 26.93
CA ASP A 336 20.69 14.18 25.92
C ASP A 336 20.14 13.77 24.55
N GLU A 337 20.19 12.49 24.20
CA GLU A 337 19.67 12.01 22.92
C GLU A 337 18.15 12.24 22.79
N ILE A 338 17.40 12.14 23.89
CA ILE A 338 15.95 12.40 23.90
C ILE A 338 15.70 13.89 23.70
N ALA A 339 16.40 14.73 24.47
CA ALA A 339 16.30 16.18 24.35
C ALA A 339 16.66 16.65 22.94
N LEU A 340 17.72 16.07 22.36
CA LEU A 340 18.14 16.34 21.00
C LEU A 340 17.02 16.01 19.99
N LEU A 341 16.34 14.87 20.11
CA LEU A 341 15.20 14.55 19.25
C LEU A 341 14.08 15.58 19.37
N VAL A 342 13.82 16.09 20.59
CA VAL A 342 12.82 17.12 20.84
C VAL A 342 13.19 18.45 20.18
N THR A 343 14.47 18.83 20.12
CA THR A 343 14.92 20.10 19.48
C THR A 343 14.46 20.24 18.02
N TYR A 344 14.21 19.12 17.34
CA TYR A 344 13.82 19.09 15.95
C TYR A 344 12.30 19.18 15.73
N ARG A 345 11.51 19.26 16.79
CA ARG A 345 10.06 19.42 16.66
C ARG A 345 9.69 20.84 16.24
N ASP A 346 8.65 20.95 15.41
CA ASP A 346 8.16 22.24 14.91
C ASP A 346 7.19 22.94 15.90
N ASP A 347 6.71 22.24 16.92
CA ASP A 347 5.69 22.68 17.89
C ASP A 347 6.27 23.16 19.24
N LEU A 348 7.59 23.44 19.31
CA LEU A 348 8.22 23.89 20.54
C LEU A 348 7.82 25.33 20.92
N THR A 349 7.35 25.50 22.15
CA THR A 349 7.11 26.79 22.80
C THR A 349 8.40 27.37 23.38
N ASP A 350 8.38 28.64 23.78
CA ASP A 350 9.55 29.27 24.43
C ASP A 350 9.87 28.66 25.80
N THR A 351 8.89 28.06 26.49
CA THR A 351 9.13 27.31 27.73
C THR A 351 9.88 26.00 27.44
N HIS A 352 9.54 25.30 26.34
CA HIS A 352 10.29 24.10 25.92
C HIS A 352 11.72 24.45 25.53
N ARG A 353 11.93 25.58 24.83
CA ARG A 353 13.27 26.07 24.48
C ARG A 353 14.08 26.45 25.72
N ASP A 354 13.46 27.08 26.71
CA ASP A 354 14.11 27.40 27.99
C ASP A 354 14.58 26.14 28.72
N LEU A 355 13.72 25.10 28.80
CA LEU A 355 14.09 23.81 29.39
C LEU A 355 15.31 23.19 28.68
N LEU A 356 15.33 23.24 27.35
CA LEU A 356 16.40 22.62 26.55
C LEU A 356 17.72 23.41 26.58
N ILE A 357 17.66 24.74 26.62
CA ILE A 357 18.83 25.62 26.49
C ILE A 357 19.41 25.98 27.86
N ASN A 358 18.56 26.35 28.81
CA ASN A 358 18.98 26.98 30.06
C ASN A 358 19.02 26.01 31.25
N GLN A 359 18.22 24.94 31.22
CA GLN A 359 18.04 24.05 32.38
C GLN A 359 18.78 22.71 32.25
N ARG A 360 19.50 22.50 31.14
CA ARG A 360 20.35 21.32 30.93
C ARG A 360 21.82 21.63 31.23
N ASP A 361 22.53 20.62 31.71
CA ASP A 361 23.99 20.70 31.94
C ASP A 361 24.79 20.69 30.63
N SER A 362 24.25 20.02 29.60
CA SER A 362 24.85 19.84 28.29
C SER A 362 24.42 20.95 27.33
N LEU A 363 25.39 21.54 26.61
CA LEU A 363 25.12 22.55 25.59
C LEU A 363 24.58 21.96 24.27
N SER A 364 24.52 20.63 24.14
CA SER A 364 24.16 19.94 22.89
C SER A 364 22.86 20.45 22.26
N ALA A 365 21.80 20.68 23.06
CA ALA A 365 20.55 21.22 22.54
C ALA A 365 20.71 22.66 22.02
N ALA A 366 21.40 23.52 22.77
CA ALA A 366 21.70 24.89 22.36
C ALA A 366 22.54 24.94 21.07
N GLU A 367 23.47 24.00 20.89
CA GLU A 367 24.25 23.87 19.66
C GLU A 367 23.37 23.59 18.43
N HIS A 368 22.37 22.73 18.60
CA HIS A 368 21.44 22.40 17.53
C HIS A 368 20.46 23.53 17.25
N PHE A 369 19.99 24.27 18.26
CA PHE A 369 19.20 25.49 18.04
C PHE A 369 20.00 26.54 17.24
N ALA A 370 21.27 26.73 17.56
CA ALA A 370 22.16 27.62 16.82
C ALA A 370 22.37 27.16 15.37
N TYR A 371 22.58 25.86 15.15
CA TYR A 371 22.73 25.28 13.81
C TYR A 371 21.44 25.41 12.98
N LEU A 372 20.28 25.31 13.61
CA LEU A 372 18.97 25.46 12.97
C LEU A 372 18.57 26.93 12.76
N GLU A 373 19.40 27.88 13.20
CA GLU A 373 19.14 29.33 13.14
C GLU A 373 17.81 29.72 13.81
N ILE A 374 17.47 29.06 14.93
CA ILE A 374 16.25 29.35 15.68
C ILE A 374 16.47 30.62 16.50
N GLU A 375 15.56 31.59 16.35
CA GLU A 375 15.60 32.84 17.12
C GLU A 375 15.20 32.58 18.58
N TYR A 376 16.14 32.75 19.51
CA TYR A 376 15.90 32.69 20.95
C TYR A 376 16.78 33.72 21.67
N SER A 377 16.14 34.62 22.43
CA SER A 377 16.80 35.75 23.09
C SER A 377 16.94 35.58 24.60
N ASN A 378 16.29 34.58 25.21
CA ASN A 378 16.25 34.41 26.66
C ASN A 378 17.33 33.43 27.19
N THR A 379 18.46 33.28 26.49
CA THR A 379 19.58 32.46 26.98
C THR A 379 20.11 33.04 28.30
N SER A 380 20.22 32.22 29.33
CA SER A 380 20.72 32.60 30.65
C SER A 380 22.16 33.13 30.55
N GLU A 381 22.56 34.00 31.49
CA GLU A 381 23.90 34.60 31.49
C GLU A 381 25.01 33.53 31.51
N ALA A 382 24.83 32.48 32.31
CA ALA A 382 25.79 31.37 32.43
C ALA A 382 25.96 30.61 31.10
N VAL A 383 24.86 30.22 30.46
CA VAL A 383 24.89 29.51 29.17
C VAL A 383 25.42 30.42 28.06
N ALA A 384 25.01 31.68 28.03
CA ALA A 384 25.52 32.66 27.07
C ALA A 384 27.04 32.86 27.21
N GLU A 385 27.56 32.95 28.44
CA GLU A 385 29.00 33.07 28.66
C GLU A 385 29.78 31.86 28.12
N GLN A 386 29.27 30.64 28.35
CA GLN A 386 29.85 29.40 27.82
C GLN A 386 29.80 29.35 26.29
N LEU A 387 28.64 29.63 25.68
CA LEU A 387 28.47 29.63 24.23
C LEU A 387 29.38 30.65 23.54
N ALA A 388 29.53 31.85 24.11
CA ALA A 388 30.41 32.87 23.57
C ALA A 388 31.91 32.52 23.73
N GLN A 389 32.28 31.55 24.59
CA GLN A 389 33.65 31.00 24.70
C GLN A 389 33.94 29.89 23.68
N ASN A 390 32.92 29.41 22.96
CA ASN A 390 33.08 28.30 22.04
C ASN A 390 33.86 28.71 20.77
N ASP A 391 34.63 27.78 20.21
CA ASP A 391 35.42 27.98 18.99
C ASP A 391 34.54 28.21 17.75
N ALA A 392 33.33 27.65 17.74
CA ALA A 392 32.40 27.77 16.62
C ALA A 392 31.75 29.17 16.57
N PRO A 393 31.91 29.94 15.48
CA PRO A 393 31.28 31.26 15.34
C PRO A 393 29.75 31.22 15.39
N THR A 394 29.13 30.12 14.95
CA THR A 394 27.66 29.94 15.01
C THR A 394 27.13 29.97 16.44
N LEU A 395 27.85 29.35 17.39
CA LEU A 395 27.48 29.32 18.81
C LEU A 395 27.71 30.67 19.48
N ARG A 396 28.79 31.36 19.13
CA ARG A 396 29.05 32.73 19.59
C ARG A 396 28.01 33.72 19.05
N ALA A 397 27.59 33.57 17.80
CA ALA A 397 26.52 34.37 17.21
C ALA A 397 25.16 34.10 17.87
N PHE A 398 24.86 32.83 18.20
CA PHE A 398 23.67 32.48 18.96
C PHE A 398 23.70 33.03 20.40
N SER A 399 24.88 33.07 21.04
CA SER A 399 25.02 33.80 22.32
C SER A 399 24.74 35.30 22.15
N ALA A 400 25.16 35.90 21.04
CA ALA A 400 25.04 37.33 20.80
C ALA A 400 23.59 37.82 20.68
N THR A 401 22.61 36.95 20.44
CA THR A 401 21.19 37.31 20.39
C THR A 401 20.55 37.40 21.78
N SER A 402 21.24 36.95 22.84
CA SER A 402 20.68 36.94 24.20
C SER A 402 20.52 38.35 24.78
N ILE A 403 19.41 38.60 25.48
CA ILE A 403 19.22 39.84 26.25
C ILE A 403 19.89 39.81 27.63
N ASN A 404 20.38 38.66 28.09
CA ASN A 404 20.98 38.49 29.43
C ASN A 404 22.51 38.42 29.36
N LEU A 405 23.13 39.34 28.61
CA LEU A 405 24.58 39.36 28.43
C LEU A 405 25.30 40.24 29.46
N SER A 406 26.28 39.64 30.14
CA SER A 406 27.20 40.37 30.99
C SER A 406 27.99 41.42 30.19
N SER A 407 28.45 42.49 30.85
CA SER A 407 29.26 43.53 30.19
C SER A 407 30.52 42.97 29.55
N ARG A 408 31.13 41.98 30.20
CA ARG A 408 32.30 41.25 29.70
C ARG A 408 32.00 40.50 28.41
N VAL A 409 30.88 39.76 28.37
CA VAL A 409 30.49 38.98 27.18
C VAL A 409 30.12 39.91 26.02
N ARG A 410 29.38 41.00 26.27
CA ARG A 410 29.08 42.02 25.25
C ARG A 410 30.35 42.61 24.62
N ALA A 411 31.31 43.01 25.44
CA ALA A 411 32.57 43.58 24.95
C ALA A 411 33.38 42.57 24.12
N ARG A 412 33.37 41.29 24.50
CA ARG A 412 34.01 40.22 23.74
C ARG A 412 33.35 40.02 22.38
N LEU A 413 32.02 39.86 22.35
CA LEU A 413 31.28 39.57 21.12
C LEU A 413 31.32 40.77 20.14
N ALA A 414 31.33 42.00 20.64
CA ALA A 414 31.49 43.20 19.81
C ALA A 414 32.88 43.31 19.17
N ALA A 415 33.89 42.63 19.72
CA ALA A 415 35.24 42.57 19.19
C ALA A 415 35.58 41.18 18.60
N ASP A 416 34.56 40.36 18.28
CA ASP A 416 34.77 39.00 17.77
C ASP A 416 35.47 39.01 16.40
N MET A 417 36.31 38.01 16.14
CA MET A 417 36.98 37.86 14.85
C MET A 417 36.01 37.57 13.70
N SER A 418 34.84 36.98 14.00
CA SER A 418 33.86 36.62 13.00
C SER A 418 32.83 37.72 12.77
N ASP A 419 32.68 38.12 11.51
CA ASP A 419 31.72 39.13 11.09
C ASP A 419 30.27 38.74 11.41
N SER A 420 29.92 37.45 11.35
CA SER A 420 28.56 36.99 11.66
C SER A 420 28.21 37.14 13.14
N VAL A 421 29.20 37.00 14.03
CA VAL A 421 29.03 37.24 15.47
C VAL A 421 28.87 38.72 15.74
N ARG A 422 29.72 39.56 15.11
CA ARG A 422 29.62 41.02 15.22
C ARG A 422 28.30 41.55 14.65
N LEU A 423 27.79 40.95 13.57
CA LEU A 423 26.49 41.26 13.00
C LEU A 423 25.36 40.92 13.98
N ALA A 424 25.39 39.71 14.58
CA ALA A 424 24.38 39.27 15.53
C ALA A 424 24.32 40.17 16.78
N ILE A 425 25.48 40.55 17.34
CA ILE A 425 25.52 41.43 18.51
C ILE A 425 25.14 42.88 18.16
N ALA A 426 25.45 43.36 16.95
CA ALA A 426 25.09 44.71 16.50
C ALA A 426 23.57 44.95 16.50
N SER A 427 22.78 43.89 16.25
CA SER A 427 21.32 43.92 16.34
C SER A 427 20.77 43.81 17.78
N ASN A 428 21.62 43.59 18.78
CA ASN A 428 21.20 43.40 20.16
C ASN A 428 20.94 44.73 20.89
N THR A 429 19.77 44.85 21.51
CA THR A 429 19.33 46.08 22.21
C THR A 429 20.10 46.36 23.51
N THR A 430 20.85 45.40 24.03
CA THR A 430 21.57 45.50 25.30
C THR A 430 22.95 46.16 25.20
N LEU A 431 23.48 46.41 24.01
CA LEU A 431 24.80 47.04 23.83
C LEU A 431 24.86 48.44 24.46
N ASP A 432 26.01 48.91 24.93
CA ASP A 432 26.15 50.32 25.35
C ASP A 432 26.51 51.23 24.16
N ASP A 433 26.43 52.55 24.35
CA ASP A 433 26.67 53.52 23.27
C ASP A 433 28.13 53.53 22.80
N THR A 434 29.07 53.08 23.64
CA THR A 434 30.49 52.98 23.25
C THR A 434 30.73 51.78 22.36
N GLN A 435 30.08 50.65 22.67
CA GLN A 435 30.09 49.42 21.88
C GLN A 435 29.40 49.63 20.53
N LEU A 436 28.24 50.30 20.49
CA LEU A 436 27.55 50.61 19.24
C LEU A 436 28.37 51.51 18.32
N LYS A 437 28.96 52.59 18.84
CA LYS A 437 29.84 53.47 18.05
C LYS A 437 31.02 52.72 17.45
N ARG A 438 31.61 51.80 18.21
CA ARG A 438 32.70 50.95 17.73
C ARG A 438 32.25 50.03 16.58
N LEU A 439 31.03 49.50 16.64
CA LEU A 439 30.46 48.66 15.56
C LEU A 439 30.04 49.49 14.33
N CYS A 440 29.71 50.77 14.48
CA CYS A 440 29.53 51.68 13.33
C CYS A 440 30.82 51.94 12.54
N GLU A 441 31.98 51.71 13.16
CA GLU A 441 33.30 51.83 12.54
C GLU A 441 33.85 50.47 12.06
N ASP A 442 33.02 49.43 12.02
CA ASP A 442 33.41 48.08 11.63
C ASP A 442 33.86 47.99 10.16
N THR A 443 34.75 47.05 9.88
CA THR A 443 35.22 46.76 8.51
C THR A 443 34.13 46.15 7.62
N ASN A 444 33.15 45.46 8.21
CA ASN A 444 32.05 44.85 7.46
C ASN A 444 30.83 45.77 7.42
N ARG A 445 30.37 46.10 6.20
CA ARG A 445 29.25 47.00 5.95
C ARG A 445 27.92 46.52 6.53
N GLU A 446 27.68 45.22 6.58
CA GLU A 446 26.43 44.67 7.15
C GLU A 446 26.38 44.92 8.66
N VAL A 447 27.52 44.78 9.35
CA VAL A 447 27.67 45.06 10.79
C VAL A 447 27.43 46.55 11.06
N VAL A 448 28.04 47.43 10.26
CA VAL A 448 27.84 48.89 10.36
C VAL A 448 26.36 49.25 10.21
N PHE A 449 25.70 48.71 9.18
CA PHE A 449 24.29 48.98 8.94
C PHE A 449 23.41 48.52 10.11
N ALA A 450 23.63 47.31 10.63
CA ALA A 450 22.91 46.80 11.79
C ALA A 450 23.13 47.65 13.06
N ALA A 451 24.36 48.09 13.29
CA ALA A 451 24.72 48.95 14.43
C ALA A 451 24.13 50.36 14.32
N GLU A 452 24.10 50.95 13.13
CA GLU A 452 23.43 52.23 12.88
C GLU A 452 21.93 52.12 13.09
N GLU A 453 21.30 51.02 12.64
CA GLU A 453 19.87 50.79 12.85
C GLU A 453 19.52 50.68 14.34
N THR A 454 20.30 49.93 15.12
CA THR A 454 20.07 49.83 16.58
C THR A 454 20.38 51.13 17.31
N TYR A 455 21.43 51.85 16.92
CA TYR A 455 21.78 53.15 17.49
C TYR A 455 20.71 54.21 17.22
N THR A 456 20.21 54.29 15.98
CA THR A 456 19.13 55.23 15.61
C THR A 456 17.81 54.90 16.30
N ARG A 457 17.46 53.61 16.43
CA ARG A 457 16.28 53.16 17.20
C ARG A 457 16.34 53.62 18.65
N ARG A 458 17.50 53.43 19.31
CA ARG A 458 17.72 53.89 20.68
C ARG A 458 17.64 55.41 20.83
N LEU A 459 18.14 56.16 19.84
CA LEU A 459 18.10 57.63 19.88
C LEU A 459 16.66 58.16 19.81
N ARG A 460 15.80 57.50 19.01
CA ARG A 460 14.34 57.76 18.95
C ARG A 460 13.65 57.44 20.27
N GLU A 461 13.97 56.32 20.92
CA GLU A 461 13.40 55.96 22.23
C GLU A 461 13.78 56.95 23.35
N ARG A 462 14.98 57.56 23.28
CA ARG A 462 15.44 58.58 24.24
C ARG A 462 14.87 59.97 23.98
N SER A 463 14.29 60.21 22.80
CA SER A 463 13.81 61.52 22.36
C SER A 463 12.33 61.40 21.94
N PRO A 464 11.36 61.38 22.89
CA PRO A 464 9.95 61.33 22.53
C PRO A 464 9.57 62.63 21.82
N GLU A 465 9.40 62.59 20.50
CA GLU A 465 8.73 63.68 19.79
C GLU A 465 7.26 63.78 20.26
N PRO A 466 6.68 64.99 20.34
CA PRO A 466 5.28 65.15 20.69
C PRO A 466 4.40 64.58 19.57
N THR A 467 3.47 63.72 19.97
CA THR A 467 2.49 63.01 19.15
C THR A 467 1.84 63.90 18.07
N THR A 468 2.00 63.52 16.80
CA THR A 468 0.99 63.73 15.75
C THR A 468 0.44 62.37 15.33
N PRO A 469 -0.90 62.21 15.18
CA PRO A 469 -1.48 60.92 14.84
C PRO A 469 -1.40 60.74 13.32
N SER A 470 -0.32 60.16 12.82
CA SER A 470 -0.32 59.55 11.50
C SER A 470 -0.61 58.06 11.64
N ALA A 471 -1.69 57.63 11.00
CA ALA A 471 -2.16 56.27 10.94
C ALA A 471 -1.04 55.30 10.47
N GLU A 472 -0.37 54.66 11.42
CA GLU A 472 0.45 53.49 11.15
C GLU A 472 -0.45 52.26 11.29
N THR A 473 -1.01 51.88 10.15
CA THR A 473 -1.33 50.50 9.83
C THR A 473 -0.19 49.63 10.37
N GLN A 474 -0.48 48.77 11.35
CA GLN A 474 0.42 47.70 11.79
C GLN A 474 0.72 46.79 10.60
N ARG A 475 1.69 47.20 9.78
CA ARG A 475 2.42 46.25 8.93
C ARG A 475 3.45 45.65 9.85
N GLU A 476 3.08 44.51 10.44
CA GLU A 476 4.07 43.53 10.87
C GLU A 476 5.12 43.44 9.76
N ALA A 477 6.35 43.86 10.06
CA ALA A 477 7.48 43.49 9.23
C ALA A 477 7.39 41.98 9.02
N PRO A 478 7.52 41.46 7.79
CA PRO A 478 7.32 40.05 7.56
C PRO A 478 8.33 39.33 8.44
N ARG A 479 7.85 38.65 9.49
CA ARG A 479 8.63 37.63 10.20
C ARG A 479 9.13 36.75 9.07
N LYS A 480 10.44 36.82 8.77
CA LYS A 480 11.06 35.89 7.83
C LYS A 480 10.76 34.54 8.45
N ARG A 481 9.75 33.83 7.94
CA ARG A 481 9.50 32.44 8.29
C ARG A 481 10.84 31.78 8.07
N ALA A 482 11.48 31.35 9.18
CA ALA A 482 12.62 30.47 9.10
C ALA A 482 12.20 29.38 8.13
N LYS A 483 12.91 29.29 7.00
CA LYS A 483 12.68 28.21 6.05
C LYS A 483 13.21 26.97 6.75
N SER A 484 12.44 26.43 7.71
CA SER A 484 12.61 25.07 8.22
C SER A 484 12.69 24.21 6.97
N LYS A 485 13.88 23.66 6.71
CA LYS A 485 14.10 22.77 5.57
C LYS A 485 13.44 21.45 5.98
N PRO A 486 12.21 21.13 5.52
CA PRO A 486 11.47 19.95 6.00
C PRO A 486 12.19 18.65 5.60
N ALA A 487 13.09 18.76 4.61
CA ALA A 487 13.96 17.69 4.15
C ALA A 487 15.06 17.30 5.13
N LEU A 488 15.48 18.18 6.05
CA LEU A 488 16.52 17.87 7.05
C LEU A 488 15.95 17.01 8.19
N PHE A 489 14.74 17.34 8.67
CA PHE A 489 14.01 16.56 9.66
C PHE A 489 13.85 15.09 9.22
N LYS A 490 13.32 14.85 8.00
CA LYS A 490 13.16 13.48 7.48
C LYS A 490 14.48 12.72 7.26
N LYS A 491 15.57 13.42 6.93
CA LYS A 491 16.89 12.80 6.72
C LYS A 491 17.59 12.47 8.04
N ILE A 492 17.42 13.31 9.06
CA ILE A 492 18.05 13.14 10.38
C ILE A 492 17.23 12.21 11.28
N VAL A 493 15.90 12.23 11.22
CA VAL A 493 15.05 11.19 11.85
C VAL A 493 15.39 9.79 11.32
N LYS A 494 15.84 9.71 10.06
CA LYS A 494 16.35 8.49 9.41
C LYS A 494 17.82 8.19 9.74
N PHE A 495 18.60 9.19 10.15
CA PHE A 495 19.98 9.03 10.66
C PHE A 495 19.98 8.52 12.10
N PHE A 496 19.04 8.97 12.93
CA PHE A 496 18.77 8.49 14.30
C PHE A 496 17.74 7.34 14.34
N GLY A 497 17.80 6.38 13.42
CA GLY A 497 16.89 5.23 13.47
C GLY A 497 17.26 4.04 12.59
N GLU A 498 17.88 3.04 13.23
CA GLU A 498 17.28 1.70 13.43
C GLU A 498 16.91 1.53 14.91
#